data_AF-A0A0C3IYZ2-F1
#
_entry.id   AF-A0A0C3IYZ2-F1
#
_cell.length_a   1.000
_cell.length_b   1.000
_cell.length_c   1.000
_cell.angle_alpha   90.00
_cell.angle_beta   90.00
_cell.angle_gamma   90.00
#
_symmetry.space_group_name_H-M   'P 1'
#
loop_
_entity.id
_entity.type
_entity.pdbx_description
1 polymer ?
#
loop_
_entity_poly.entity_id
_entity_poly.type
_entity_poly.pdbx_seq_one_letter_code
_entity_poly.pdbx_strand_id
1 'polypeptide(L)'
;QCAPQDNPITDPMQALQNHIHLNPATNDAHLFTWKHPIHSIRPLSKAKVTRTIAKVAKSHPGLPNLKGHSLRIRGMLFYLLNGVPFDVVKTMGRWSGDSFTIYPRHHTLVLAPFLQSKPELLNALKGYILPPVW
;
A
#
# COMPACT_ATOMS: atom_id res chain seq x y z
N GLN A 1 -4.81 -1.67 12.80
CA GLN A 1 -4.80 -3.15 12.71
C GLN A 1 -5.05 -3.53 11.26
N CYS A 2 -4.22 -4.39 10.66
CA CYS A 2 -4.55 -5.01 9.38
C CYS A 2 -5.65 -6.04 9.65
N ALA A 3 -6.80 -5.92 8.99
CA ALA A 3 -7.81 -6.96 9.04
C ALA A 3 -7.29 -8.20 8.28
N PRO A 4 -7.52 -9.42 8.77
CA PRO A 4 -7.25 -10.63 7.99
C PRO A 4 -8.07 -10.57 6.69
N GLN A 5 -7.44 -10.93 5.57
CA GLN A 5 -8.16 -11.04 4.29
C GLN A 5 -8.64 -12.48 4.08
N ASP A 6 -9.81 -12.66 3.48
CA ASP A 6 -10.43 -13.98 3.26
C ASP A 6 -9.62 -14.86 2.28
N ASN A 7 -8.80 -14.25 1.42
CA ASN A 7 -7.92 -14.96 0.50
C ASN A 7 -6.52 -15.17 1.12
N PRO A 8 -6.12 -16.41 1.43
CA PRO A 8 -4.84 -16.70 2.08
C PRO A 8 -3.62 -16.32 1.24
N ILE A 9 -3.76 -16.19 -0.08
CA ILE A 9 -2.67 -15.80 -0.99
C ILE A 9 -2.41 -14.28 -0.93
N THR A 10 -3.44 -13.48 -0.64
CA THR A 10 -3.32 -12.01 -0.58
C THR A 10 -3.24 -11.48 0.84
N ASP A 11 -3.61 -12.27 1.84
CA ASP A 11 -3.58 -11.89 3.25
C ASP A 11 -2.18 -11.39 3.68
N PRO A 12 -2.05 -10.09 4.03
CA PRO A 12 -0.77 -9.52 4.40
C PRO A 12 -0.20 -10.12 5.69
N MET A 13 -1.05 -10.63 6.59
CA MET A 13 -0.58 -11.26 7.83
C MET A 13 0.07 -12.62 7.54
N GLN A 14 -0.60 -13.47 6.76
CA GLN A 14 -0.03 -14.73 6.30
C GLN A 14 1.22 -14.52 5.44
N ALA A 15 1.22 -13.52 4.55
CA ALA A 15 2.39 -13.20 3.74
C ALA A 15 3.59 -12.78 4.61
N LEU A 16 3.36 -12.01 5.68
CA LEU A 16 4.39 -11.61 6.63
C LEU A 16 4.90 -12.81 7.45
N GLN A 17 4.00 -13.66 7.95
CA GLN A 17 4.36 -14.87 8.69
C GLN A 17 5.21 -15.81 7.82
N ASN A 18 4.79 -16.02 6.57
CA ASN A 18 5.55 -16.80 5.60
C ASN A 18 6.92 -16.16 5.31
N HIS A 19 6.99 -14.83 5.20
CA HIS A 19 8.26 -14.13 5.02
C HIS A 19 9.23 -14.39 6.18
N ILE A 20 8.76 -14.27 7.42
CA ILE A 20 9.56 -14.53 8.64
C ILE A 20 10.01 -16.00 8.67
N HIS A 21 9.10 -16.93 8.34
CA HIS A 21 9.42 -18.36 8.30
C HIS A 21 10.51 -18.70 7.28
N LEU A 22 10.42 -18.14 6.07
CA LEU A 22 11.40 -18.38 4.99
C LEU A 22 12.72 -17.61 5.17
N ASN A 23 12.69 -16.52 5.94
CA ASN A 23 13.83 -15.63 6.15
C ASN A 23 14.08 -15.44 7.66
N PRO A 24 14.46 -16.50 8.39
CA PRO A 24 14.75 -16.39 9.81
C PRO A 24 15.88 -15.37 10.00
N ALA A 25 15.64 -14.39 10.86
CA ALA A 25 16.57 -13.31 11.17
C ALA A 25 16.60 -13.08 12.69
N THR A 26 17.61 -12.37 13.16
CA THR A 26 17.74 -11.98 14.57
C THR A 26 16.68 -10.94 14.94
N ASN A 27 16.34 -10.82 16.23
CA ASN A 27 15.29 -9.90 16.70
C ASN A 27 15.62 -8.42 16.45
N ASP A 28 16.89 -8.08 16.26
CA ASP A 28 17.39 -6.76 15.91
C ASP A 28 17.45 -6.52 14.39
N ALA A 29 17.19 -7.53 13.56
CA ALA A 29 17.16 -7.40 12.12
C ALA A 29 15.93 -6.61 11.64
N HIS A 30 16.04 -5.99 10.47
CA HIS A 30 14.90 -5.29 9.88
C HIS A 30 13.74 -6.26 9.57
N LEU A 31 12.49 -5.79 9.69
CA LEU A 31 11.30 -6.62 9.47
C LEU A 31 11.26 -7.32 8.11
N PHE A 32 11.77 -6.65 7.06
CA PHE A 32 11.79 -7.17 5.69
C PHE A 32 13.18 -7.64 5.28
N THR A 33 13.89 -8.30 6.17
CA THR A 33 15.21 -8.84 5.87
C THR A 33 15.06 -10.18 5.15
N TRP A 34 15.89 -10.44 4.14
CA TRP A 34 15.76 -11.64 3.32
C TRP A 34 17.12 -12.29 3.03
N LYS A 35 17.10 -13.60 2.78
CA LYS A 35 18.29 -14.38 2.44
C LYS A 35 18.70 -14.08 0.99
N HIS A 36 19.77 -13.33 0.82
CA HIS A 36 20.32 -13.04 -0.50
C HIS A 36 21.01 -14.29 -1.07
N PRO A 37 20.92 -14.58 -2.39
CA PRO A 37 21.55 -15.77 -2.97
C PRO A 37 23.09 -15.79 -2.85
N ILE A 38 23.72 -14.61 -2.80
CA ILE A 38 25.18 -14.42 -2.84
C ILE A 38 25.75 -13.96 -1.49
N HIS A 39 24.95 -13.34 -0.63
CA HIS A 39 25.42 -12.71 0.60
C HIS A 39 24.63 -13.24 1.79
N SER A 40 25.06 -12.90 3.01
CA SER A 40 24.24 -13.07 4.21
C SER A 40 22.92 -12.28 4.12
N ILE A 41 22.06 -12.53 5.11
CA ILE A 41 20.79 -11.86 5.39
C ILE A 41 20.93 -10.33 5.21
N ARG A 42 20.06 -9.70 4.40
CA ARG A 42 20.10 -8.24 4.15
C ARG A 42 18.72 -7.57 4.11
N PRO A 43 18.61 -6.29 4.48
CA PRO A 43 17.34 -5.57 4.40
C PRO A 43 16.84 -5.45 2.96
N LEU A 44 15.53 -5.55 2.77
CA LEU A 44 14.90 -5.31 1.48
C LEU A 44 14.97 -3.83 1.13
N SER A 45 15.62 -3.51 0.00
CA SER A 45 15.76 -2.14 -0.46
C SER A 45 14.65 -1.74 -1.42
N LYS A 46 14.31 -0.43 -1.44
CA LYS A 46 13.38 0.16 -2.42
C LYS A 46 13.70 -0.25 -3.86
N ALA A 47 14.98 -0.26 -4.22
CA ALA A 47 15.44 -0.62 -5.57
C ALA A 47 15.11 -2.08 -5.90
N LYS A 48 15.31 -3.00 -4.94
CA LYS A 48 14.99 -4.42 -5.13
C LYS A 48 13.48 -4.61 -5.29
N VAL A 49 12.66 -4.01 -4.42
CA VAL A 49 11.19 -4.05 -4.52
C VAL A 49 10.71 -3.54 -5.88
N THR A 50 11.15 -2.35 -6.26
CA THR A 50 10.70 -1.71 -7.51
C THR A 50 11.08 -2.55 -8.74
N ARG A 51 12.31 -3.11 -8.76
CA ARG A 51 12.74 -4.00 -9.85
C ARG A 51 11.94 -5.30 -9.89
N THR A 52 11.65 -5.89 -8.74
CA THR A 52 10.84 -7.12 -8.67
C THR A 52 9.42 -6.87 -9.19
N ILE A 53 8.76 -5.81 -8.74
CA ILE A 53 7.41 -5.44 -9.20
C ILE A 53 7.42 -5.19 -10.71
N ALA A 54 8.38 -4.41 -11.22
CA ALA A 54 8.48 -4.15 -12.65
C ALA A 54 8.71 -5.43 -13.47
N LYS A 55 9.53 -6.37 -12.97
CA LYS A 55 9.76 -7.67 -13.60
C LYS A 55 8.46 -8.49 -13.66
N VAL A 56 7.72 -8.57 -12.55
CA VAL A 56 6.43 -9.29 -12.47
C VAL A 56 5.39 -8.64 -13.39
N ALA A 57 5.24 -7.32 -13.35
CA ALA A 57 4.30 -6.62 -14.24
C ALA A 57 4.62 -6.88 -15.72
N LYS A 58 5.91 -6.87 -16.10
CA LYS A 58 6.33 -7.17 -17.48
C LYS A 58 6.05 -8.61 -17.91
N SER A 59 6.05 -9.57 -16.99
CA SER A 59 5.83 -10.99 -17.31
C SER A 59 4.35 -11.37 -17.41
N HIS A 60 3.41 -10.47 -17.10
CA HIS A 60 1.97 -10.75 -17.11
C HIS A 60 1.28 -9.88 -18.17
N PRO A 61 0.82 -10.48 -19.29
CA PRO A 61 0.02 -9.77 -20.29
C PRO A 61 -1.20 -9.12 -19.63
N GLY A 62 -1.41 -7.82 -19.87
CA GLY A 62 -2.55 -7.06 -19.32
C GLY A 62 -2.23 -6.22 -18.08
N LEU A 63 -1.07 -6.39 -17.43
CA LEU A 63 -0.66 -5.47 -16.36
C LEU A 63 0.04 -4.22 -16.91
N PRO A 64 -0.33 -3.01 -16.45
CA PRO A 64 0.36 -1.80 -16.86
C PRO A 64 1.78 -1.75 -16.26
N ASN A 65 2.66 -0.95 -16.87
CA ASN A 65 4.00 -0.72 -16.32
C ASN A 65 3.91 0.02 -14.97
N LEU A 66 4.03 -0.73 -13.87
CA LEU A 66 3.98 -0.21 -12.51
C LEU A 66 5.31 0.44 -12.13
N LYS A 67 5.37 1.77 -12.25
CA LYS A 67 6.51 2.58 -11.77
C LYS A 67 6.36 2.90 -10.29
N GLY A 68 7.48 3.12 -9.59
CA GLY A 68 7.47 3.46 -8.17
C GLY A 68 6.66 4.73 -7.83
N HIS A 69 6.61 5.70 -8.74
CA HIS A 69 5.76 6.89 -8.58
C HIS A 69 4.26 6.54 -8.57
N SER A 70 3.83 5.63 -9.46
CA SER A 70 2.45 5.13 -9.50
C SER A 70 2.05 4.42 -8.20
N LEU A 71 2.97 3.67 -7.57
CA LEU A 71 2.73 3.03 -6.28
C LEU A 71 2.49 4.07 -5.16
N ARG A 72 3.29 5.13 -5.12
CA ARG A 72 3.16 6.20 -4.13
C ARG A 72 1.84 6.98 -4.29
N ILE A 73 1.43 7.26 -5.53
CA ILE A 73 0.13 7.92 -5.80
C ILE A 73 -1.03 7.01 -5.38
N ARG A 74 -1.01 5.73 -5.81
CA ARG A 74 -2.10 4.80 -5.49
C ARG A 74 -2.20 4.53 -3.99
N GLY A 75 -1.08 4.44 -3.29
CA GLY A 75 -1.06 4.32 -1.82
C GLY A 75 -1.65 5.55 -1.13
N MET A 76 -1.29 6.76 -1.57
CA MET A 76 -1.90 8.00 -1.07
C MET A 76 -3.42 8.00 -1.27
N LEU A 77 -3.88 7.67 -2.49
CA LEU A 77 -5.32 7.61 -2.79
C LEU A 77 -6.04 6.59 -1.92
N PHE A 78 -5.44 5.41 -1.70
CA PHE A 78 -5.99 4.39 -0.81
C PHE A 78 -6.22 4.93 0.61
N TYR A 79 -5.23 5.59 1.20
CA TYR A 79 -5.36 6.15 2.55
C TYR A 79 -6.41 7.27 2.63
N LEU A 80 -6.44 8.16 1.63
CA LEU A 80 -7.44 9.22 1.54
C LEU A 80 -8.87 8.66 1.45
N LEU A 81 -9.09 7.63 0.63
CA LEU A 81 -10.39 6.95 0.51
C LEU A 81 -10.79 6.22 1.80
N ASN A 82 -9.81 5.81 2.62
CA ASN A 82 -10.06 5.28 3.95
C ASN A 82 -10.29 6.37 5.00
N GLY A 83 -10.25 7.65 4.63
CA GLY A 83 -10.51 8.79 5.52
C GLY A 83 -9.30 9.26 6.32
N VAL A 84 -8.09 8.84 5.96
CA VAL A 84 -6.87 9.38 6.58
C VAL A 84 -6.72 10.85 6.16
N PRO A 85 -6.51 11.80 7.09
CA PRO A 85 -6.35 13.21 6.77
C PRO A 85 -5.22 13.51 5.79
N PHE A 86 -5.37 14.58 5.01
CA PHE A 86 -4.44 14.95 3.94
C PHE A 86 -3.02 15.24 4.45
N ASP A 87 -2.87 15.91 5.59
CA ASP A 87 -1.60 16.22 6.25
C ASP A 87 -0.89 14.95 6.75
N VAL A 88 -1.65 13.99 7.27
CA VAL A 88 -1.14 12.68 7.67
C VAL A 88 -0.63 11.91 6.44
N VAL A 89 -1.41 11.86 5.35
CA VAL A 89 -0.99 11.20 4.11
C VAL A 89 0.20 11.92 3.45
N LYS A 90 0.26 13.25 3.53
CA LYS A 90 1.41 14.05 3.09
C LYS A 90 2.69 13.62 3.81
N THR A 91 2.59 13.48 5.13
CA THR A 91 3.68 13.05 6.02
C THR A 91 4.10 11.62 5.73
N MET A 92 3.16 10.67 5.67
CA MET A 92 3.40 9.26 5.34
C MET A 92 4.06 9.12 3.97
N GLY A 93 3.61 9.90 3.00
CA GLY A 93 4.17 9.92 1.66
C GLY A 93 5.53 10.61 1.58
N ARG A 94 5.95 11.40 2.58
CA ARG A 94 7.13 12.27 2.55
C ARG A 94 7.08 13.24 1.36
N TRP A 95 5.93 13.90 1.18
CA TRP A 95 5.76 14.92 0.13
C TRP A 95 6.29 16.25 0.63
N SER A 96 7.16 16.88 -0.17
CA SER A 96 7.76 18.18 0.16
C SER A 96 6.77 19.35 0.05
N GLY A 97 5.69 19.18 -0.73
CA GLY A 97 4.65 20.18 -0.93
C GLY A 97 3.31 19.55 -1.25
N ASP A 98 2.34 20.37 -1.62
CA ASP A 98 0.94 19.95 -1.84
C ASP A 98 0.66 19.46 -3.26
N SER A 99 1.71 19.20 -4.05
CA SER A 99 1.57 18.64 -5.40
C SER A 99 0.87 17.29 -5.40
N PHE A 100 0.82 16.57 -4.26
CA PHE A 100 0.06 15.33 -4.17
C PHE A 100 -1.46 15.53 -4.32
N THR A 101 -1.98 16.72 -4.05
CA THR A 101 -3.42 17.03 -4.07
C THR A 101 -4.02 17.08 -5.49
N ILE A 102 -3.20 17.16 -6.53
CA ILE A 102 -3.66 17.17 -7.94
C ILE A 102 -3.87 15.76 -8.52
N TYR A 103 -3.37 14.73 -7.85
CA TYR A 103 -3.40 13.35 -8.33
C TYR A 103 -4.63 12.50 -7.96
N PRO A 104 -5.42 12.79 -6.90
CA PRO A 104 -6.63 12.03 -6.60
C PRO A 104 -7.65 12.19 -7.73
N ARG A 105 -7.81 11.13 -8.53
CA ARG A 105 -9.00 10.95 -9.35
C ARG A 105 -10.10 10.50 -8.37
N HIS A 106 -11.31 11.07 -8.44
CA HIS A 106 -12.41 10.94 -7.46
C HIS A 106 -12.43 11.94 -6.28
N HIS A 107 -12.21 13.23 -6.56
CA HIS A 107 -12.27 14.32 -5.58
C HIS A 107 -13.49 14.26 -4.65
N THR A 108 -14.69 13.99 -5.17
CA THR A 108 -15.92 13.91 -4.37
C THR A 108 -15.86 12.79 -3.33
N LEU A 109 -15.31 11.63 -3.67
CA LEU A 109 -15.19 10.49 -2.73
C LEU A 109 -14.12 10.74 -1.69
N VAL A 110 -13.02 11.37 -2.10
CA VAL A 110 -11.93 11.73 -1.21
C VAL A 110 -12.36 12.81 -0.21
N LEU A 111 -13.21 13.77 -0.63
CA LEU A 111 -13.65 14.88 0.21
C LEU A 111 -14.90 14.56 1.03
N ALA A 112 -15.76 13.64 0.59
CA ALA A 112 -16.98 13.25 1.30
C ALA A 112 -16.75 12.99 2.82
N PRO A 113 -15.68 12.29 3.25
CA PRO A 113 -15.39 12.10 4.68
C PRO A 113 -15.24 13.39 5.48
N PHE A 114 -14.73 14.43 4.84
CA PHE A 114 -14.33 15.68 5.49
C PHE A 114 -15.40 16.77 5.35
N LEU A 115 -16.40 16.57 4.49
CA LEU A 115 -17.48 17.52 4.23
C LEU A 115 -18.81 17.10 4.88
N GLN A 116 -18.95 15.84 5.32
CA GLN A 116 -20.18 15.33 5.92
C GLN A 116 -20.23 15.55 7.42
N SER A 117 -21.36 16.08 7.91
CA SER A 117 -21.68 16.20 9.34
C SER A 117 -22.11 14.86 9.97
N LYS A 118 -22.26 13.79 9.16
CA LYS A 118 -22.78 12.47 9.55
C LYS A 118 -21.84 11.35 9.11
N PRO A 119 -20.86 10.95 9.93
CA PRO A 119 -19.84 9.96 9.58
C PRO A 119 -20.40 8.55 9.28
N GLU A 120 -21.59 8.23 9.79
CA GLU A 120 -22.27 6.94 9.55
C GLU A 120 -22.58 6.69 8.05
N LEU A 121 -23.05 7.73 7.35
CA LEU A 121 -23.43 7.64 5.93
C LEU A 121 -22.22 7.45 5.01
N LEU A 122 -21.08 8.00 5.42
CA LEU A 122 -19.83 7.84 4.70
C LEU A 122 -19.38 6.38 4.68
N ASN A 123 -19.47 5.69 5.81
CA ASN A 123 -19.05 4.29 5.93
C ASN A 123 -19.93 3.38 5.06
N ALA A 124 -21.24 3.65 5.00
CA ALA A 124 -22.16 2.96 4.09
C ALA A 124 -21.81 3.21 2.61
N LEU A 125 -21.49 4.46 2.22
CA LEU A 125 -21.09 4.81 0.85
C LEU A 125 -19.72 4.20 0.47
N LYS A 126 -18.75 4.16 1.38
CA LYS A 126 -17.45 3.52 1.17
C LYS A 126 -17.62 2.04 0.80
N GLY A 127 -18.52 1.32 1.47
CA GLY A 127 -18.83 -0.08 1.16
C GLY A 127 -19.48 -0.30 -0.22
N TYR A 128 -20.12 0.73 -0.79
CA TYR A 128 -20.77 0.64 -2.10
C TYR A 128 -19.87 1.08 -3.26
N ILE A 129 -18.94 2.02 -3.01
CA ILE A 129 -18.18 2.71 -4.06
C ILE A 129 -16.74 2.21 -4.16
N LEU A 130 -16.13 1.82 -3.04
CA LEU A 130 -14.85 1.13 -3.09
C LEU A 130 -15.16 -0.34 -3.40
N PRO A 131 -14.44 -0.98 -4.35
CA PRO A 131 -14.54 -2.43 -4.46
C PRO A 131 -14.29 -3.01 -3.07
N PRO A 132 -15.09 -3.99 -2.61
CA PRO A 132 -14.90 -4.59 -1.31
C PRO A 132 -13.43 -4.91 -1.14
N VAL A 133 -12.83 -4.29 -0.12
CA VAL A 133 -11.45 -4.58 0.23
C VAL A 133 -11.54 -5.91 0.97
N TRP A 134 -11.52 -7.00 0.20
CA TRP A 134 -11.43 -8.36 0.72
C TRP A 134 -10.12 -8.54 1.47
#